data_AF-A9LMZ3-F1
#
_entry.id   AF-A9LMZ3-F1
#
_cell.length_a   1.000
_cell.length_b   1.000
_cell.length_c   1.000
_cell.angle_alpha   90.00
_cell.angle_beta   90.00
_cell.angle_gamma   90.00
#
_symmetry.space_group_name_H-M   'P 1'
#
loop_
_entity.id
_entity.type
_entity.pdbx_description
1 polymer ?
#
loop_
_entity_poly.entity_id
_entity_poly.type
_entity_poly.pdbx_seq_one_letter_code
_entity_poly.pdbx_strand_id
1 'polypeptide(L)'
;IGKQEAKLAAGGEAPSKNSQRATSCRPTVFVDVDPSARIFQEEIFGPVVAITPFDTDEEALDLANNTKYGLAAYIWTSDLKRSHNFAQNVEAGMVWLNSNNVRDLRTPFGGVKASGLGHEGGYRSIDFYTDQQAVHINLGEVHNPVFGKQTN
;
A
#
# COMPACT_ATOMS: atom_id res chain seq x y z
N ILE A 1 -10.46 -20.13 -4.16
CA ILE A 1 -10.38 -18.88 -3.39
C ILE A 1 -11.80 -18.44 -3.07
N GLY A 2 -12.15 -18.32 -1.80
CA GLY A 2 -13.45 -17.77 -1.35
C GLY A 2 -14.52 -18.80 -0.97
N LYS A 3 -15.18 -19.48 -1.92
CA LYS A 3 -16.40 -20.29 -1.63
C LYS A 3 -16.26 -21.40 -0.60
N GLN A 4 -15.04 -21.93 -0.43
CA GLN A 4 -14.73 -22.97 0.57
C GLN A 4 -14.07 -22.39 1.83
N GLU A 5 -13.78 -21.09 1.83
CA GLU A 5 -12.96 -20.38 2.83
C GLU A 5 -13.78 -19.39 3.66
N ALA A 6 -14.93 -18.93 3.14
CA ALA A 6 -15.77 -17.93 3.79
C ALA A 6 -17.23 -18.02 3.32
N LYS A 7 -18.12 -17.31 4.02
CA LYS A 7 -19.55 -17.27 3.69
C LYS A 7 -19.81 -16.31 2.52
N LEU A 8 -20.37 -16.85 1.44
CA LEU A 8 -20.82 -16.04 0.30
C LEU A 8 -22.09 -15.28 0.65
N ALA A 9 -22.04 -13.95 0.67
CA ALA A 9 -23.18 -13.08 0.96
C ALA A 9 -23.89 -12.61 -0.33
N ALA A 10 -23.14 -12.36 -1.41
CA ALA A 10 -23.68 -11.93 -2.69
C ALA A 10 -22.74 -12.26 -3.85
N GLY A 11 -23.29 -12.43 -5.06
CA GLY A 11 -22.51 -12.67 -6.27
C GLY A 11 -21.93 -14.09 -6.36
N GLY A 12 -20.67 -14.23 -6.77
CA GLY A 12 -19.97 -15.52 -6.83
C GLY A 12 -20.39 -16.44 -7.98
N GLU A 13 -21.16 -15.93 -8.93
CA GLU A 13 -21.66 -16.67 -10.10
C GLU A 13 -21.05 -16.13 -11.40
N ALA A 14 -20.74 -17.05 -12.31
CA ALA A 14 -20.42 -16.68 -13.68
C ALA A 14 -21.66 -16.08 -14.37
N PRO A 15 -21.50 -15.13 -15.30
CA PRO A 15 -22.60 -14.69 -16.16
C PRO A 15 -23.24 -15.87 -16.87
N SER A 16 -24.53 -15.73 -17.21
CA SER A 16 -25.17 -16.71 -18.08
C SER A 16 -24.43 -16.79 -19.42
N LYS A 17 -24.32 -18.01 -19.98
CA LYS A 17 -23.60 -18.27 -21.24
C LYS A 17 -24.12 -17.45 -22.44
N ASN A 18 -25.35 -16.95 -22.35
CA ASN A 18 -26.01 -16.15 -23.39
C ASN A 18 -26.00 -14.64 -23.09
N SER A 19 -25.30 -14.18 -22.05
CA SER A 19 -25.21 -12.76 -21.78
C SER A 19 -24.20 -12.09 -22.72
N GLN A 20 -24.53 -10.89 -23.20
CA GLN A 20 -23.58 -10.04 -23.94
C GLN A 20 -22.35 -9.62 -23.10
N ARG A 21 -22.30 -10.01 -21.82
CA ARG A 21 -21.22 -9.74 -20.86
C ARG A 21 -20.52 -11.03 -20.40
N ALA A 22 -20.33 -12.01 -21.28
CA ALA A 22 -19.75 -13.31 -20.94
C ALA A 22 -18.35 -13.24 -20.26
N THR A 23 -17.61 -12.14 -20.41
CA THR A 23 -16.31 -11.87 -19.75
C THR A 23 -16.41 -11.08 -18.45
N SER A 24 -17.62 -10.71 -18.00
CA SER A 24 -17.82 -9.88 -16.81
C SER A 24 -17.94 -10.73 -15.55
N CYS A 25 -17.15 -10.50 -14.52
CA CYS A 25 -17.43 -11.07 -13.20
C CYS A 25 -18.47 -10.23 -12.46
N ARG A 26 -19.44 -10.87 -11.79
CA ARG A 26 -20.39 -10.15 -10.92
C ARG A 26 -19.68 -9.66 -9.65
N PRO A 27 -20.03 -8.47 -9.14
CA PRO A 27 -19.62 -8.04 -7.80
C PRO A 27 -19.93 -9.13 -6.78
N THR A 28 -18.92 -9.52 -6.00
CA THR A 28 -19.00 -10.66 -5.09
C THR A 28 -18.57 -10.24 -3.69
N VAL A 29 -19.35 -10.65 -2.69
CA VAL A 29 -19.12 -10.30 -1.29
C VAL A 29 -18.98 -11.58 -0.48
N PHE A 30 -17.85 -11.74 0.20
CA PHE A 30 -17.64 -12.73 1.24
C PHE A 30 -17.61 -12.06 2.61
N VAL A 31 -18.26 -12.68 3.58
CA VAL A 31 -18.31 -12.23 4.98
C VAL A 31 -17.80 -13.32 5.90
N ASP A 32 -17.52 -12.96 7.15
CA ASP A 32 -17.00 -13.86 8.18
C ASP A 32 -15.71 -14.56 7.71
N VAL A 33 -14.84 -13.80 7.04
CA VAL A 33 -13.60 -14.33 6.43
C VAL A 33 -12.53 -14.49 7.50
N ASP A 34 -11.97 -15.69 7.61
CA ASP A 34 -10.83 -15.97 8.47
C ASP A 34 -9.56 -15.23 7.97
N PRO A 35 -8.80 -14.51 8.82
CA PRO A 35 -7.62 -13.76 8.41
C PRO A 35 -6.49 -14.61 7.81
N SER A 36 -6.45 -15.92 8.09
CA SER A 36 -5.48 -16.86 7.52
C SER A 36 -5.92 -17.43 6.16
N ALA A 37 -7.17 -17.20 5.75
CA ALA A 37 -7.70 -17.72 4.49
C ALA A 37 -7.06 -17.07 3.27
N ARG A 38 -6.97 -17.82 2.18
CA ARG A 38 -6.38 -17.34 0.92
C ARG A 38 -7.14 -16.13 0.35
N ILE A 39 -8.46 -16.09 0.46
CA ILE A 39 -9.27 -14.94 0.03
C ILE A 39 -8.96 -13.64 0.81
N PHE A 40 -8.42 -13.75 2.03
CA PHE A 40 -7.94 -12.60 2.79
C PHE A 40 -6.51 -12.21 2.37
N GLN A 41 -5.65 -13.22 2.15
CA GLN A 41 -4.20 -13.04 1.98
C GLN A 41 -3.74 -12.78 0.53
N GLU A 42 -4.49 -13.24 -0.47
CA GLU A 42 -4.09 -13.18 -1.88
C GLU A 42 -4.90 -12.13 -2.65
N GLU A 43 -4.20 -11.38 -3.51
CA GLU A 43 -4.82 -10.41 -4.41
C GLU A 43 -5.64 -11.12 -5.51
N ILE A 44 -6.96 -10.91 -5.51
CA ILE A 44 -7.87 -11.47 -6.53
C ILE A 44 -7.92 -10.61 -7.80
N PHE A 45 -7.73 -9.30 -7.66
CA PHE A 45 -7.78 -8.31 -8.75
C PHE A 45 -9.10 -8.28 -9.56
N GLY A 46 -10.17 -8.83 -8.99
CA GLY A 46 -11.53 -8.84 -9.55
C GLY A 46 -12.51 -8.07 -8.66
N PRO A 47 -13.79 -7.97 -9.06
CA PRO A 47 -14.83 -7.28 -8.28
C PRO A 47 -15.28 -8.14 -7.08
N VAL A 48 -14.36 -8.46 -6.18
CA VAL A 48 -14.57 -9.32 -5.01
C VAL A 48 -14.11 -8.57 -3.77
N VAL A 49 -14.95 -8.53 -2.74
CA VAL A 49 -14.59 -8.01 -1.41
C VAL A 49 -14.72 -9.11 -0.36
N ALA A 50 -13.76 -9.15 0.54
CA ALA A 50 -13.70 -10.02 1.71
C ALA A 50 -13.88 -9.15 2.96
N ILE A 51 -14.79 -9.54 3.85
CA ILE A 51 -15.13 -8.78 5.04
C ILE A 51 -14.87 -9.63 6.29
N THR A 52 -14.07 -9.08 7.19
CA THR A 52 -13.74 -9.65 8.50
C THR A 52 -14.12 -8.62 9.56
N PRO A 53 -14.96 -8.98 10.56
CA PRO A 53 -15.30 -8.08 11.66
C PRO A 53 -14.11 -7.89 12.62
N PHE A 54 -14.17 -6.83 13.42
CA PHE A 54 -13.26 -6.56 14.53
C PHE A 54 -14.02 -5.83 15.64
N ASP A 55 -13.57 -5.97 16.89
CA ASP A 55 -14.19 -5.35 18.06
C ASP A 55 -13.35 -4.21 18.65
N THR A 56 -12.03 -4.20 18.40
CA THR A 56 -11.09 -3.23 18.97
C THR A 56 -10.21 -2.57 17.89
N ASP A 57 -9.61 -1.43 18.23
CA ASP A 57 -8.68 -0.74 17.32
C ASP A 57 -7.39 -1.53 17.14
N GLU A 58 -6.93 -2.20 18.19
CA GLU A 58 -5.77 -3.07 18.16
C GLU A 58 -6.00 -4.26 17.22
N GLU A 59 -7.14 -4.93 17.32
CA GLU A 59 -7.52 -6.02 16.42
C GLU A 59 -7.66 -5.55 14.97
N ALA A 60 -8.31 -4.40 14.74
CA ALA A 60 -8.43 -3.83 13.41
C ALA A 60 -7.07 -3.53 12.78
N LEU A 61 -6.13 -3.01 13.58
CA LEU A 61 -4.78 -2.70 13.14
C LEU A 61 -3.99 -3.98 12.82
N ASP A 62 -4.10 -5.00 13.68
CA ASP A 62 -3.50 -6.31 13.45
C ASP A 62 -4.03 -6.93 12.16
N LEU A 63 -5.35 -6.90 11.94
CA LEU A 63 -5.97 -7.38 10.70
C LEU A 63 -5.50 -6.59 9.47
N ALA A 64 -5.46 -5.26 9.55
CA ALA A 64 -5.04 -4.39 8.45
C ALA A 64 -3.58 -4.62 8.05
N ASN A 65 -2.71 -4.88 9.03
CA ASN A 65 -1.29 -5.12 8.81
C ASN A 65 -0.95 -6.61 8.55
N ASN A 66 -1.85 -7.54 8.84
CA ASN A 66 -1.70 -8.99 8.59
C ASN A 66 -1.84 -9.36 7.10
N THR A 67 -1.00 -8.74 6.28
CA THR A 67 -0.87 -9.02 4.87
C THR A 67 0.56 -8.75 4.43
N LYS A 68 1.01 -9.46 3.40
CA LYS A 68 2.31 -9.22 2.76
C LYS A 68 2.34 -7.91 1.95
N TYR A 69 1.19 -7.32 1.67
CA TYR A 69 1.03 -6.11 0.87
C TYR A 69 0.95 -4.85 1.74
N GLY A 70 1.15 -3.67 1.14
CA GLY A 70 1.15 -2.38 1.83
C GLY A 70 0.98 -1.20 0.88
N LEU A 71 0.03 -1.28 -0.06
CA LEU A 71 -0.19 -0.22 -1.05
C LEU A 71 -1.05 0.93 -0.48
N ALA A 72 -2.25 0.60 -0.03
CA ALA A 72 -3.28 1.57 0.32
C ALA A 72 -4.12 1.09 1.51
N ALA A 73 -4.50 2.02 2.39
CA ALA A 73 -5.47 1.81 3.47
C ALA A 73 -6.56 2.91 3.45
N TYR A 74 -7.75 2.55 3.92
CA TYR A 74 -8.89 3.46 4.01
C TYR A 74 -9.49 3.36 5.41
N ILE A 75 -9.61 4.48 6.10
CA ILE A 75 -10.10 4.55 7.48
C ILE A 75 -11.35 5.42 7.51
N TRP A 76 -12.45 4.84 8.01
CA TRP A 76 -13.75 5.51 8.09
C TRP A 76 -14.16 5.64 9.56
N THR A 77 -14.08 6.85 10.10
CA THR A 77 -14.44 7.16 11.49
C THR A 77 -14.72 8.66 11.64
N SER A 78 -15.62 9.04 12.54
CA SER A 78 -15.85 10.44 12.91
C SER A 78 -14.90 10.94 14.01
N ASP A 79 -14.14 10.04 14.65
CA ASP A 79 -13.16 10.40 15.68
C ASP A 79 -11.81 10.77 15.03
N LEU A 80 -11.44 12.05 15.14
CA LEU A 80 -10.21 12.60 14.57
C LEU A 80 -8.93 11.99 15.19
N LYS A 81 -8.91 11.74 16.51
CA LYS A 81 -7.74 11.17 17.18
C LYS A 81 -7.54 9.73 16.76
N ARG A 82 -8.61 8.95 16.76
CA ARG A 82 -8.61 7.56 16.27
C ARG A 82 -8.13 7.51 14.83
N SER A 83 -8.65 8.39 13.97
CA SER A 83 -8.30 8.49 12.56
C SER A 83 -6.79 8.70 12.34
N HIS A 84 -6.19 9.71 12.99
CA HIS A 84 -4.77 10.00 12.84
C HIS A 84 -3.87 8.95 13.51
N ASN A 85 -4.24 8.44 14.69
CA ASN A 85 -3.47 7.39 15.36
C ASN A 85 -3.44 6.11 14.52
N PHE A 86 -4.60 5.69 14.00
CA PHE A 86 -4.67 4.48 13.15
C PHE A 86 -3.88 4.69 11.84
N ALA A 87 -3.98 5.86 11.21
CA ALA A 87 -3.25 6.18 9.99
C ALA A 87 -1.72 6.16 10.15
N GLN A 88 -1.20 6.47 11.34
CA GLN A 88 0.24 6.42 11.61
C GLN A 88 0.76 5.00 11.84
N ASN A 89 -0.09 4.07 12.25
CA ASN A 89 0.30 2.70 12.59
C ASN A 89 0.01 1.69 11.46
N VAL A 90 -0.89 2.00 10.53
CA VAL A 90 -1.17 1.13 9.38
C VAL A 90 0.01 1.14 8.40
N GLU A 91 0.44 -0.05 7.98
CA GLU A 91 1.60 -0.26 7.11
C GLU A 91 1.20 -0.17 5.63
N ALA A 92 0.91 1.05 5.17
CA ALA A 92 0.56 1.35 3.79
C ALA A 92 1.26 2.62 3.30
N GLY A 93 1.62 2.66 2.01
CA GLY A 93 2.19 3.87 1.41
C GLY A 93 1.18 5.00 1.22
N MET A 94 -0.10 4.66 1.04
CA MET A 94 -1.19 5.62 0.90
C MET A 94 -2.30 5.37 1.93
N VAL A 95 -2.76 6.42 2.61
CA VAL A 95 -3.85 6.33 3.58
C VAL A 95 -4.88 7.40 3.31
N TRP A 96 -6.15 7.01 3.15
CA TRP A 96 -7.28 7.94 3.02
C TRP A 96 -8.16 7.88 4.25
N LEU A 97 -8.52 9.06 4.76
CA LEU A 97 -9.43 9.25 5.89
C LEU A 97 -10.77 9.74 5.37
N ASN A 98 -11.84 8.98 5.61
CA ASN A 98 -13.22 9.33 5.23
C ASN A 98 -13.40 9.70 3.73
N SER A 99 -12.63 9.08 2.84
CA SER A 99 -12.78 9.26 1.40
C SER A 99 -12.45 7.99 0.63
N ASN A 100 -12.90 7.92 -0.62
CA ASN A 100 -12.36 6.99 -1.60
C ASN A 100 -10.96 7.46 -2.07
N ASN A 101 -10.40 6.73 -3.04
CA ASN A 101 -9.11 7.04 -3.66
C ASN A 101 -9.17 8.32 -4.50
N VAL A 102 -9.09 9.48 -3.84
CA VAL A 102 -8.94 10.80 -4.47
C VAL A 102 -7.45 11.14 -4.45
N ARG A 103 -6.86 11.36 -5.62
CA ARG A 103 -5.41 11.51 -5.78
C ARG A 103 -5.00 12.95 -6.09
N ASP A 104 -3.90 13.38 -5.48
CA ASP A 104 -3.12 14.54 -5.89
C ASP A 104 -1.84 14.07 -6.57
N LEU A 105 -1.59 14.48 -7.81
CA LEU A 105 -0.43 14.02 -8.58
C LEU A 105 0.91 14.55 -8.04
N ARG A 106 0.88 15.50 -7.11
CA ARG A 106 2.07 16.09 -6.49
C ARG A 106 2.54 15.31 -5.26
N THR A 107 1.68 14.49 -4.67
CA THR A 107 2.03 13.66 -3.51
C THR A 107 2.75 12.38 -3.96
N PRO A 108 3.66 11.82 -3.14
CA PRO A 108 4.20 10.50 -3.41
C PRO A 108 3.09 9.46 -3.55
N PHE A 109 3.27 8.54 -4.48
CA PHE A 109 2.45 7.36 -4.69
C PHE A 109 3.37 6.14 -4.77
N GLY A 110 3.17 5.21 -3.88
CA GLY A 110 3.97 3.99 -3.76
C GLY A 110 3.41 3.10 -2.66
N GLY A 111 3.90 1.88 -2.59
CA GLY A 111 3.58 0.95 -1.52
C GLY A 111 4.80 0.61 -0.69
N VAL A 112 4.55 -0.06 0.43
CA VAL A 112 5.57 -0.70 1.27
C VAL A 112 5.41 -2.23 1.20
N LYS A 113 6.28 -2.97 1.90
CA LYS A 113 6.29 -4.44 1.90
C LYS A 113 6.40 -5.00 0.47
N ALA A 114 5.58 -5.99 0.12
CA ALA A 114 5.56 -6.58 -1.22
C ALA A 114 4.81 -5.72 -2.26
N SER A 115 4.27 -4.54 -1.89
CA SER A 115 3.56 -3.67 -2.83
C SER A 115 4.48 -2.76 -3.65
N GLY A 116 5.79 -2.82 -3.44
CA GLY A 116 6.77 -2.13 -4.27
C GLY A 116 7.89 -1.49 -3.46
N LEU A 117 8.81 -0.85 -4.19
CA LEU A 117 9.91 -0.07 -3.66
C LEU A 117 9.98 1.26 -4.41
N GLY A 118 10.22 2.35 -3.67
CA GLY A 118 10.27 3.70 -4.22
C GLY A 118 8.89 4.36 -4.29
N HIS A 119 8.87 5.59 -4.82
CA HIS A 119 7.66 6.40 -4.95
C HIS A 119 7.68 7.12 -6.30
N GLU A 120 6.50 7.20 -6.91
CA GLU A 120 6.22 8.06 -8.05
C GLU A 120 5.42 9.29 -7.60
N GLY A 121 5.33 10.33 -8.43
CA GLY A 121 4.51 11.50 -8.19
C GLY A 121 5.29 12.70 -7.63
N GLY A 122 4.95 13.87 -8.17
CA GLY A 122 5.57 15.15 -7.81
C GLY A 122 7.09 15.13 -7.86
N TYR A 123 7.71 15.72 -6.84
CA TYR A 123 9.17 15.80 -6.74
C TYR A 123 9.83 14.46 -6.42
N ARG A 124 9.08 13.43 -6.01
CA ARG A 124 9.66 12.13 -5.61
C ARG A 124 10.11 11.28 -6.79
N SER A 125 9.43 11.42 -7.93
CA SER A 125 9.86 10.77 -9.18
C SER A 125 11.28 11.16 -9.61
N ILE A 126 11.79 12.34 -9.20
CA ILE A 126 13.15 12.76 -9.55
C ILE A 126 14.21 11.82 -8.98
N ASP A 127 13.96 11.27 -7.79
CA ASP A 127 14.88 10.36 -7.10
C ASP A 127 15.04 9.03 -7.87
N PHE A 128 14.06 8.68 -8.72
CA PHE A 128 14.09 7.46 -9.54
C PHE A 128 14.53 7.73 -10.99
N TYR A 129 14.05 8.81 -11.61
CA TYR A 129 14.33 9.09 -13.03
C TYR A 129 15.63 9.87 -13.28
N THR A 130 16.36 10.26 -12.24
CA THR A 130 17.61 11.03 -12.40
C THR A 130 18.73 10.47 -11.54
N ASP A 131 19.96 10.64 -12.02
CA ASP A 131 21.18 10.38 -11.25
C ASP A 131 21.70 11.68 -10.64
N GLN A 132 22.07 11.65 -9.35
CA GLN A 132 22.70 12.78 -8.67
C GLN A 132 24.22 12.73 -8.86
N GLN A 133 24.80 13.83 -9.35
CA GLN A 133 26.25 13.97 -9.50
C GLN A 133 26.78 15.13 -8.65
N ALA A 134 27.71 14.83 -7.74
CA ALA A 134 28.47 15.85 -7.02
C ALA A 134 29.73 16.20 -7.82
N VAL A 135 29.90 17.49 -8.16
CA VAL A 135 31.08 18.00 -8.87
C VAL A 135 31.78 19.03 -7.99
N HIS A 136 33.03 18.76 -7.66
CA HIS A 136 33.86 19.63 -6.82
C HIS A 136 35.02 20.18 -7.63
N ILE A 137 35.29 21.48 -7.48
CA ILE A 137 36.43 22.17 -8.07
C ILE A 137 37.17 22.97 -6.99
N ASN A 138 38.50 22.92 -7.04
CA ASN A 138 39.36 23.75 -6.22
C ASN A 138 39.96 24.86 -7.07
N LEU A 139 39.76 26.12 -6.67
CA LEU A 139 40.24 27.31 -7.42
C LEU A 139 41.60 27.83 -6.92
N GLY A 140 42.21 27.16 -5.96
CA GLY A 140 43.47 27.53 -5.34
C GLY A 140 44.17 26.34 -4.70
N GLU A 141 45.22 26.61 -3.93
CA GLU A 141 45.94 25.56 -3.21
C GLU A 141 45.06 24.94 -2.12
N VAL A 142 45.04 23.60 -2.08
CA VAL A 142 44.22 22.83 -1.15
C VAL A 142 45.12 22.23 -0.09
N HIS A 143 44.74 22.38 1.18
CA HIS A 143 45.38 21.64 2.25
C HIS A 143 45.03 20.16 2.14
N ASN A 144 45.98 19.36 1.66
CA ASN A 144 45.93 17.91 1.76
C ASN A 144 46.72 17.47 2.99
N PRO A 145 46.13 16.70 3.91
CA PRO A 145 46.87 16.17 5.04
C PRO A 145 47.99 15.24 4.53
N VAL A 146 49.24 15.52 4.93
CA VAL A 146 50.41 14.72 4.57
C VAL A 146 50.80 13.84 5.75
N PHE A 147 50.70 12.53 5.59
CA PHE A 147 51.11 11.55 6.61
C PHE A 147 52.52 11.02 6.33
N GLY A 148 53.31 10.77 7.38
CA GLY A 148 54.63 10.12 7.28
C GLY A 148 55.79 11.02 6.84
N LYS A 149 55.63 12.34 6.83
CA LYS A 149 56.72 13.28 6.50
C LYS A 149 57.76 13.27 7.62
N GLN A 150 58.93 12.69 7.39
CA GLN A 150 60.08 12.89 8.27
C GLN A 150 60.55 14.34 8.10
N THR A 151 60.52 15.11 9.18
CA THR A 151 61.18 16.42 9.26
C THR A 151 62.69 16.19 9.33
N ASN A 152 63.42 16.69 8.34
CA ASN A 152 64.89 16.84 8.44
C ASN A 152 65.27 17.77 9.59
#